data_AF-A0AAE6G291-F1
#
_entry.id   AF-A0AAE6G291-F1
#
_cell.length_a   1.000
_cell.length_b   1.000
_cell.length_c   1.000
_cell.angle_alpha   90.00
_cell.angle_beta   90.00
_cell.angle_gamma   90.00
#
_symmetry.space_group_name_H-M   'P 1'
#
loop_
_entity.id
_entity.type
_entity.pdbx_description
1 polymer ?
#
loop_
_entity_poly.entity_id
_entity_poly.type
_entity_poly.pdbx_seq_one_letter_code
_entity_poly.pdbx_strand_id
1 'polypeptide(L)'
;MGTKPGWRRVVVFASSALLACAGGVADSPDGDLPPDDDNRTSTMEQNAPDASLEVAPVLVLNDGRQVQAVPPFAPSATSFQPGFHQALRASHSAGSVTTFRMRVPVARDGGRIRVTFRAGDGSMTLVRATVAQAGANGALVSTPVKLTFDGAEGFTVDARSRKTSDPVDFPVAFRDELAITFEARGALAASAISAFPGSFARAGNHALVTGALGGTLFDRAVGVATVDVEGPTGRAFVAIGDSITEGYVDTKNDTRNAWPAKVEAELGVPVVNAGVSGQGFYDALALLDGEVLALRGITDCIVLLGTNDLGDKDSLSVIQARMNTMLGRLAPFCRTWVSTLLPKEKSNYAPYEVVKTQRLELNTWLRGGGAGPELIDLEAVTRQPANVHLFLDGLEVDGIHPSVEGHRVMADEVTRVLREEGGL
;
A
#
# COMPACT_ATOMS: atom_id res chain seq x y z
N MET A 1 29.12 -44.33 -25.31
CA MET A 1 27.74 -44.82 -25.44
C MET A 1 27.10 -44.78 -24.07
N GLY A 2 26.15 -43.87 -23.86
CA GLY A 2 25.51 -43.67 -22.55
C GLY A 2 24.23 -42.88 -22.76
N THR A 3 23.11 -43.56 -22.55
CA THR A 3 21.75 -43.28 -22.96
C THR A 3 21.06 -42.20 -22.11
N LYS A 4 20.33 -41.28 -22.77
CA LYS A 4 19.35 -40.37 -22.15
C LYS A 4 17.98 -41.08 -21.99
N PRO A 5 17.20 -40.73 -20.96
CA PRO A 5 15.74 -40.67 -21.05
C PRO A 5 15.30 -39.20 -20.86
N GLY A 6 14.31 -38.61 -21.54
CA GLY A 6 13.14 -39.18 -22.20
C GLY A 6 11.88 -38.69 -21.48
N TRP A 7 11.62 -37.37 -21.47
CA TRP A 7 10.38 -36.79 -20.93
C TRP A 7 9.22 -36.99 -21.92
N ARG A 8 8.21 -37.77 -21.50
CA ARG A 8 6.93 -37.89 -22.22
C ARG A 8 5.97 -36.81 -21.73
N ARG A 9 5.55 -35.95 -22.66
CA ARG A 9 4.36 -35.10 -22.56
C ARG A 9 3.12 -35.99 -22.70
N VAL A 10 2.13 -35.81 -21.82
CA VAL A 10 0.76 -36.29 -22.03
C VAL A 10 -0.11 -35.06 -22.27
N VAL A 11 -0.63 -34.97 -23.49
CA VAL A 11 -1.65 -34.02 -23.94
C VAL A 11 -2.96 -34.77 -23.91
N VAL A 12 -3.98 -34.25 -23.22
CA VAL A 12 -5.35 -34.75 -23.31
C VAL A 12 -6.18 -33.67 -24.01
N PHE A 13 -6.60 -33.99 -25.24
CA PHE A 13 -7.64 -33.28 -25.97
C PHE A 13 -9.01 -33.76 -25.49
N ALA A 14 -9.95 -32.82 -25.29
CA ALA A 14 -11.37 -33.12 -25.28
C ALA A 14 -12.08 -32.11 -26.19
N SER A 15 -12.57 -32.64 -27.30
CA SER A 15 -13.35 -31.98 -28.35
C SER A 15 -14.81 -31.85 -27.93
N SER A 16 -15.50 -30.79 -28.35
CA SER A 16 -16.96 -30.78 -28.52
C SER A 16 -17.33 -29.73 -29.56
N ALA A 17 -18.15 -30.14 -30.52
CA ALA A 17 -18.51 -29.41 -31.73
C ALA A 17 -19.90 -28.75 -31.62
N LEU A 18 -20.00 -27.55 -32.22
CA LEU A 18 -21.08 -26.98 -33.04
C LEU A 18 -22.56 -27.31 -32.74
N LEU A 19 -23.37 -26.26 -32.61
CA LEU A 19 -24.53 -26.04 -33.48
C LEU A 19 -24.87 -24.53 -33.58
N ALA A 20 -25.44 -24.14 -34.73
CA ALA A 20 -25.58 -22.77 -35.23
C ALA A 20 -27.05 -22.27 -35.24
N CYS A 21 -27.19 -21.05 -35.81
CA CYS A 21 -28.39 -20.31 -36.28
C CYS A 21 -28.81 -19.14 -35.35
N ALA A 22 -29.28 -17.96 -35.79
CA ALA A 22 -29.22 -17.10 -36.98
C ALA A 22 -30.40 -16.09 -36.86
N GLY A 23 -30.23 -14.83 -37.31
CA GLY A 23 -31.30 -13.86 -37.60
C GLY A 23 -31.62 -12.88 -36.44
N GLY A 24 -31.88 -11.59 -36.64
CA GLY A 24 -32.14 -10.78 -37.84
C GLY A 24 -32.40 -9.31 -37.46
N VAL A 25 -32.63 -8.48 -38.48
CA VAL A 25 -32.51 -7.02 -38.61
C VAL A 25 -33.76 -6.22 -38.17
N ALA A 26 -33.60 -4.89 -38.08
CA ALA A 26 -34.60 -3.79 -38.23
C ALA A 26 -35.30 -3.33 -36.92
N ASP A 27 -35.64 -2.06 -36.66
CA ASP A 27 -35.61 -0.78 -37.39
C ASP A 27 -35.82 0.35 -36.35
N SER A 28 -35.34 1.57 -36.63
CA SER A 28 -35.81 2.83 -36.01
C SER A 28 -37.03 3.36 -36.78
N PRO A 29 -37.86 4.27 -36.22
CA PRO A 29 -37.68 5.67 -36.61
C PRO A 29 -38.08 6.75 -35.57
N ASP A 30 -37.35 7.87 -35.67
CA ASP A 30 -37.72 9.30 -35.68
C ASP A 30 -38.88 9.93 -34.87
N GLY A 31 -38.58 11.16 -34.41
CA GLY A 31 -39.50 12.29 -34.19
C GLY A 31 -39.65 12.69 -32.72
N ASP A 32 -39.56 13.94 -32.25
CA ASP A 32 -39.39 15.26 -32.85
C ASP A 32 -39.02 16.25 -31.70
N LEU A 33 -38.25 17.30 -32.01
CA LEU A 33 -38.14 18.58 -31.28
C LEU A 33 -38.24 19.69 -32.34
N PRO A 34 -38.51 20.97 -32.01
CA PRO A 34 -39.33 21.59 -30.96
C PRO A 34 -40.36 22.57 -31.59
N PRO A 35 -40.88 23.57 -30.87
CA PRO A 35 -40.53 24.92 -31.32
C PRO A 35 -40.21 25.92 -30.20
N ASP A 36 -39.34 26.87 -30.56
CA ASP A 36 -39.17 28.21 -29.97
C ASP A 36 -40.44 29.04 -30.17
N ASP A 37 -40.79 29.90 -29.20
CA ASP A 37 -40.79 31.35 -29.43
C ASP A 37 -41.13 32.18 -28.17
N ASP A 38 -40.26 33.17 -27.97
CA ASP A 38 -40.52 34.56 -27.61
C ASP A 38 -41.13 35.01 -26.26
N ASN A 39 -40.23 35.63 -25.49
CA ASN A 39 -40.21 37.08 -25.26
C ASN A 39 -41.33 37.70 -24.39
N ARG A 40 -41.05 37.84 -23.09
CA ARG A 40 -41.53 38.96 -22.28
C ARG A 40 -40.43 39.54 -21.40
N THR A 41 -40.00 40.73 -21.80
CA THR A 41 -39.33 41.76 -21.00
C THR A 41 -39.99 41.99 -19.64
N SER A 42 -39.18 41.97 -18.58
CA SER A 42 -39.38 42.82 -17.40
C SER A 42 -38.04 43.28 -16.84
N THR A 43 -37.78 44.57 -17.01
CA THR A 43 -36.78 45.37 -16.30
C THR A 43 -36.93 45.21 -14.79
N MET A 44 -35.83 44.99 -14.05
CA MET A 44 -35.59 45.55 -12.71
C MET A 44 -34.09 45.55 -12.37
N GLU A 45 -33.57 46.78 -12.34
CA GLU A 45 -32.58 47.40 -11.45
C GLU A 45 -31.47 46.56 -10.76
N GLN A 46 -30.25 47.04 -11.00
CA GLN A 46 -29.07 46.88 -10.17
C GLN A 46 -29.36 47.27 -8.72
N ASN A 47 -28.99 46.41 -7.76
CA ASN A 47 -28.59 46.81 -6.41
C ASN A 47 -27.69 45.74 -5.80
N ALA A 48 -26.39 46.04 -5.71
CA ALA A 48 -25.44 45.30 -4.89
C ALA A 48 -25.59 45.76 -3.42
N PRO A 49 -25.60 44.86 -2.42
CA PRO A 49 -25.46 45.27 -1.04
C PRO A 49 -23.98 45.32 -0.67
N ASP A 50 -23.47 46.55 -0.53
CA ASP A 50 -22.32 46.88 0.29
C ASP A 50 -22.81 46.87 1.75
N ALA A 51 -22.58 45.77 2.47
CA ALA A 51 -22.96 45.63 3.86
C ALA A 51 -21.74 45.21 4.68
N SER A 52 -21.10 46.22 5.26
CA SER A 52 -20.21 46.10 6.41
C SER A 52 -20.83 45.19 7.48
N LEU A 53 -20.11 44.13 7.85
CA LEU A 53 -20.40 43.27 8.99
C LEU A 53 -20.54 44.11 10.26
N GLU A 54 -21.78 44.37 10.67
CA GLU A 54 -22.10 44.96 11.95
C GLU A 54 -21.87 43.88 13.03
N VAL A 55 -20.78 44.02 13.78
CA VAL A 55 -20.49 43.17 14.93
C VAL A 55 -21.58 43.40 15.97
N ALA A 56 -22.38 42.37 16.23
CA ALA A 56 -23.39 42.41 17.28
C ALA A 56 -22.74 42.86 18.60
N PRO A 57 -23.35 43.80 19.35
CA PRO A 57 -22.77 44.23 20.61
C PRO A 57 -22.71 43.06 21.58
N VAL A 58 -21.55 42.90 22.20
CA VAL A 58 -21.33 41.96 23.29
C VAL A 58 -22.34 42.28 24.39
N LEU A 59 -23.25 41.34 24.65
CA LEU A 59 -24.10 41.35 25.83
C LEU A 59 -23.20 41.13 27.05
N VAL A 60 -22.72 42.22 27.66
CA VAL A 60 -22.02 42.17 28.94
C VAL A 60 -23.07 42.00 30.03
N LEU A 61 -23.37 40.74 30.36
CA LEU A 61 -24.00 40.39 31.62
C LEU A 61 -23.00 40.66 32.74
N ASN A 62 -23.19 41.75 33.47
CA ASN A 62 -22.53 41.95 34.76
C ASN A 62 -23.21 41.04 35.80
N ASP A 63 -22.99 39.73 35.72
CA ASP A 63 -23.09 38.86 36.88
C ASP A 63 -21.67 38.70 37.46
N GLY A 64 -21.54 38.72 38.79
CA GLY A 64 -20.25 38.65 39.49
C GLY A 64 -19.55 37.30 39.38
N ARG A 65 -19.62 36.62 38.23
CA ARG A 65 -18.95 35.36 37.96
C ARG A 65 -17.58 35.64 37.36
N GLN A 66 -16.56 35.26 38.13
CA GLN A 66 -15.18 35.14 37.66
C GLN A 66 -15.17 34.48 36.27
N VAL A 67 -14.53 35.13 35.29
CA VAL A 67 -14.29 34.55 33.97
C VAL A 67 -13.47 33.28 34.18
N GLN A 68 -14.14 32.14 34.09
CA GLN A 68 -13.50 30.85 34.22
C GLN A 68 -12.61 30.69 32.98
N ALA A 69 -11.29 30.65 33.19
CA ALA A 69 -10.35 30.43 32.11
C ALA A 69 -10.79 29.20 31.31
N VAL A 70 -10.83 29.32 29.98
CA VAL A 70 -11.09 28.17 29.11
C VAL A 70 -10.08 27.08 29.53
N PRO A 71 -10.54 25.91 29.99
CA PRO A 71 -9.63 24.86 30.39
C PRO A 71 -8.71 24.56 29.20
N PRO A 72 -7.39 24.35 29.43
CA PRO A 72 -6.47 24.04 28.36
C PRO A 72 -7.03 22.86 27.56
N PHE A 73 -6.99 22.95 26.22
CA PHE A 73 -7.39 21.84 25.35
C PHE A 73 -6.72 20.57 25.88
N ALA A 74 -7.54 19.55 26.17
CA ALA A 74 -7.01 18.26 26.57
C ALA A 74 -5.98 17.84 25.51
N PRO A 75 -4.77 17.42 25.91
CA PRO A 75 -3.76 17.00 24.95
C PRO A 75 -4.37 15.90 24.07
N SER A 76 -4.19 16.01 22.75
CA SER A 76 -4.66 15.01 21.80
C SER A 76 -4.21 13.63 22.24
N ALA A 77 -5.12 12.66 22.23
CA ALA A 77 -4.80 11.29 22.63
C ALA A 77 -3.62 10.80 21.79
N THR A 78 -2.53 10.38 22.45
CA THR A 78 -1.36 9.82 21.78
C THR A 78 -1.49 8.31 21.68
N SER A 79 -1.13 7.75 20.53
CA SER A 79 -1.10 6.31 20.32
C SER A 79 0.00 5.90 19.36
N PHE A 80 0.45 4.65 19.49
CA PHE A 80 1.32 4.02 18.49
C PHE A 80 0.50 3.69 17.25
N GLN A 81 0.85 4.30 16.12
CA GLN A 81 0.29 4.03 14.79
C GLN A 81 1.45 3.75 13.82
N PRO A 82 1.21 3.00 12.73
CA PRO A 82 2.27 2.62 11.82
C PRO A 82 2.83 3.85 11.09
N GLY A 83 4.15 4.02 11.18
CA GLY A 83 4.92 4.94 10.32
C GLY A 83 5.65 4.20 9.20
N PHE A 84 5.79 2.88 9.30
CA PHE A 84 6.31 2.03 8.22
C PHE A 84 5.71 0.63 8.34
N HIS A 85 5.39 0.01 7.21
CA HIS A 85 5.05 -1.40 7.13
C HIS A 85 5.57 -1.98 5.82
N GLN A 86 5.99 -3.25 5.87
CA GLN A 86 6.25 -4.08 4.70
C GLN A 86 5.71 -5.50 4.97
N ALA A 87 4.90 -6.02 4.06
CA ALA A 87 4.51 -7.43 4.08
C ALA A 87 5.72 -8.32 3.68
N LEU A 88 6.15 -9.20 4.59
CA LEU A 88 7.34 -10.03 4.42
C LEU A 88 6.97 -11.51 4.19
N ARG A 89 6.68 -11.87 2.93
CA ARG A 89 6.21 -13.21 2.55
C ARG A 89 7.29 -14.23 2.26
N ALA A 90 8.40 -13.81 1.70
CA ALA A 90 9.52 -14.70 1.44
C ALA A 90 10.25 -15.05 2.75
N SER A 91 11.22 -15.95 2.65
CA SER A 91 12.10 -16.33 3.74
C SER A 91 13.56 -16.19 3.29
N HIS A 92 14.39 -15.61 4.15
CA HIS A 92 15.83 -15.49 3.97
C HIS A 92 16.53 -16.21 5.11
N SER A 93 17.44 -17.14 4.77
CA SER A 93 18.17 -17.91 5.77
C SER A 93 19.55 -17.30 6.03
N ALA A 94 19.85 -17.06 7.29
CA ALA A 94 21.18 -16.68 7.79
C ALA A 94 21.75 -17.82 8.64
N GLY A 95 22.67 -18.61 8.07
CA GLY A 95 23.23 -19.81 8.72
C GLY A 95 24.17 -19.52 9.90
N SER A 96 24.62 -18.28 10.05
CA SER A 96 25.37 -17.78 11.20
C SER A 96 24.90 -16.38 11.55
N VAL A 97 25.32 -15.85 12.70
CA VAL A 97 24.95 -14.47 13.07
C VAL A 97 25.42 -13.50 11.99
N THR A 98 24.48 -12.76 11.45
CA THR A 98 24.67 -11.76 10.41
C THR A 98 24.07 -10.46 10.88
N THR A 99 24.81 -9.37 10.74
CA THR A 99 24.30 -8.02 10.98
C THR A 99 23.64 -7.51 9.71
N PHE A 100 22.38 -7.13 9.80
CA PHE A 100 21.65 -6.41 8.77
C PHE A 100 21.51 -4.95 9.22
N ARG A 101 21.60 -4.02 8.28
CA ARG A 101 21.26 -2.61 8.48
C ARG A 101 20.27 -2.22 7.40
N MET A 102 19.01 -2.09 7.79
CA MET A 102 17.92 -1.73 6.89
C MET A 102 17.68 -0.24 6.97
N ARG A 103 17.69 0.44 5.82
CA ARG A 103 17.28 1.85 5.70
C ARG A 103 15.77 1.91 5.50
N VAL A 104 15.06 2.53 6.43
CA VAL A 104 13.59 2.51 6.52
C VAL A 104 13.06 3.94 6.52
N PRO A 105 12.31 4.37 5.49
CA PRO A 105 11.57 5.63 5.56
C PRO A 105 10.41 5.50 6.54
N VAL A 106 10.24 6.48 7.41
CA VAL A 106 9.17 6.51 8.43
C VAL A 106 8.25 7.70 8.19
N ALA A 107 7.01 7.40 7.86
CA ALA A 107 5.97 8.31 7.43
C ALA A 107 5.19 8.99 8.55
N ARG A 108 5.80 9.15 9.72
CA ARG A 108 5.09 9.62 10.91
C ARG A 108 6.05 10.28 11.86
N ASP A 109 5.67 11.45 12.36
CA ASP A 109 6.39 12.14 13.42
C ASP A 109 5.94 11.66 14.81
N GLY A 110 6.85 11.73 15.77
CA GLY A 110 6.56 11.37 17.16
C GLY A 110 7.81 11.23 18.02
N GLY A 111 7.59 10.95 19.31
CA GLY A 111 8.67 10.95 20.31
C GLY A 111 9.26 9.56 20.60
N ARG A 112 8.47 8.51 20.40
CA ARG A 112 8.86 7.13 20.69
C ARG A 112 8.51 6.21 19.53
N ILE A 113 9.31 5.17 19.35
CA ILE A 113 9.03 4.15 18.34
C ILE A 113 8.97 2.75 18.94
N ARG A 114 8.34 1.84 18.21
CA ARG A 114 8.44 0.39 18.38
C ARG A 114 8.77 -0.25 17.05
N VAL A 115 9.58 -1.31 17.08
CA VAL A 115 9.95 -2.06 15.87
C VAL A 115 9.45 -3.49 16.00
N THR A 116 8.69 -3.94 15.01
CA THR A 116 8.20 -5.31 14.93
C THR A 116 9.04 -6.12 13.95
N PHE A 117 9.62 -7.21 14.44
CA PHE A 117 10.35 -8.20 13.66
C PHE A 117 9.47 -9.42 13.36
N ARG A 118 9.70 -10.08 12.23
CA ARG A 118 8.99 -11.29 11.79
C ARG A 118 9.96 -12.38 11.34
N ALA A 119 9.76 -13.60 11.85
CA ALA A 119 10.47 -14.79 11.40
C ALA A 119 9.94 -15.31 10.06
N GLY A 120 10.82 -15.95 9.29
CA GLY A 120 10.52 -16.58 8.02
C GLY A 120 9.89 -17.97 8.20
N ASP A 121 10.21 -18.90 7.31
CA ASP A 121 9.68 -20.28 7.31
C ASP A 121 10.31 -21.21 8.36
N GLY A 122 11.06 -20.66 9.31
CA GLY A 122 11.71 -21.40 10.38
C GLY A 122 11.95 -20.49 11.59
N SER A 123 12.62 -21.03 12.61
CA SER A 123 12.97 -20.23 13.78
C SER A 123 13.94 -19.11 13.43
N MET A 124 13.73 -17.94 14.05
CA MET A 124 14.61 -16.78 13.97
C MET A 124 15.13 -16.47 15.37
N THR A 125 16.44 -16.30 15.50
CA THR A 125 17.05 -15.70 16.68
C THR A 125 17.56 -14.31 16.33
N LEU A 126 17.03 -13.29 17.02
CA LEU A 126 17.59 -11.94 17.03
C LEU A 126 18.45 -11.81 18.29
N VAL A 127 19.73 -11.47 18.10
CA VAL A 127 20.72 -11.35 19.18
C VAL A 127 20.68 -9.97 19.81
N ARG A 128 20.63 -8.93 18.97
CA ARG A 128 20.50 -7.52 19.37
C ARG A 128 19.96 -6.68 18.22
N ALA A 129 19.33 -5.56 18.54
CA ALA A 129 18.94 -4.57 17.56
C ALA A 129 19.13 -3.14 18.08
N THR A 130 19.31 -2.21 17.15
CA THR A 130 19.47 -0.78 17.40
C THR A 130 18.75 0.03 16.34
N VAL A 131 18.39 1.26 16.68
CA VAL A 131 17.89 2.29 15.76
C VAL A 131 18.83 3.50 15.77
N ALA A 132 19.06 4.10 14.61
CA ALA A 132 19.73 5.38 14.45
C ALA A 132 19.14 6.12 13.25
N GLN A 133 19.45 7.40 13.10
CA GLN A 133 19.20 8.14 11.87
C GLN A 133 20.14 7.62 10.77
N ALA A 134 19.60 7.33 9.59
CA ALA A 134 20.35 6.77 8.47
C ALA A 134 21.18 7.84 7.75
N GLY A 135 22.43 7.50 7.42
CA GLY A 135 23.29 8.30 6.56
C GLY A 135 23.51 7.67 5.19
N ALA A 136 24.38 8.30 4.40
CA ALA A 136 24.79 7.77 3.11
C ALA A 136 25.59 6.46 3.25
N ASN A 137 25.49 5.58 2.25
CA ASN A 137 26.29 4.34 2.13
C ASN A 137 26.27 3.45 3.39
N GLY A 138 25.14 3.42 4.10
CA GLY A 138 24.96 2.60 5.29
C GLY A 138 25.70 3.12 6.53
N ALA A 139 26.16 4.37 6.55
CA ALA A 139 26.63 5.03 7.76
C ALA A 139 25.46 5.50 8.64
N LEU A 140 25.72 5.81 9.91
CA LEU A 140 24.75 6.39 10.84
C LEU A 140 25.05 7.88 11.04
N VAL A 141 24.02 8.71 11.13
CA VAL A 141 24.15 10.15 11.44
C VAL A 141 23.80 10.49 12.89
N SER A 142 23.32 9.50 13.64
CA SER A 142 23.12 9.59 15.09
C SER A 142 23.75 8.40 15.81
N THR A 143 23.94 8.54 17.12
CA THR A 143 24.33 7.41 17.97
C THR A 143 23.23 6.33 17.94
N PRO A 144 23.59 5.04 17.75
CA PRO A 144 22.62 3.96 17.83
C PRO A 144 22.02 3.83 19.23
N VAL A 145 20.69 3.78 19.29
CA VAL A 145 19.90 3.52 20.49
C VAL A 145 19.47 2.06 20.48
N LYS A 146 19.62 1.38 21.61
CA LYS A 146 19.28 -0.05 21.75
C LYS A 146 17.77 -0.26 21.69
N LEU A 147 17.36 -1.36 21.06
CA LEU A 147 16.00 -1.90 21.15
C LEU A 147 16.01 -3.09 22.11
N THR A 148 14.99 -3.17 22.97
CA THR A 148 14.76 -4.30 23.87
C THR A 148 13.42 -4.97 23.60
N PHE A 149 13.26 -6.20 24.07
CA PHE A 149 12.08 -7.04 23.88
C PHE A 149 11.72 -7.69 25.21
N ASP A 150 10.68 -7.17 25.87
CA ASP A 150 10.35 -7.49 27.26
C ASP A 150 11.58 -7.28 28.20
N GLY A 151 12.35 -6.22 27.95
CA GLY A 151 13.57 -5.89 28.69
C GLY A 151 14.83 -6.65 28.28
N ALA A 152 14.75 -7.66 27.39
CA ALA A 152 15.91 -8.39 26.88
C ALA A 152 16.50 -7.77 25.60
N GLU A 153 17.81 -7.92 25.35
CA GLU A 153 18.44 -7.39 24.12
C GLU A 153 18.03 -8.17 22.85
N GLY A 154 17.55 -9.40 22.99
CA GLY A 154 17.23 -10.28 21.88
C GLY A 154 16.19 -11.34 22.25
N PHE A 155 15.80 -12.14 21.25
CA PHE A 155 14.76 -13.16 21.41
C PHE A 155 14.94 -14.28 20.39
N THR A 156 14.21 -15.39 20.60
CA THR A 156 13.99 -16.42 19.58
C THR A 156 12.49 -16.66 19.44
N VAL A 157 12.02 -16.79 18.20
CA VAL A 157 10.62 -17.09 17.88
C VAL A 157 10.54 -18.16 16.80
N ASP A 158 9.39 -18.81 16.72
CA ASP A 158 9.09 -19.83 15.72
C ASP A 158 8.73 -19.22 14.36
N ALA A 159 8.60 -20.10 13.35
CA ALA A 159 8.26 -19.72 11.99
C ALA A 159 7.05 -18.77 11.95
N ARG A 160 7.15 -17.74 11.11
CA ARG A 160 6.10 -16.73 10.83
C ARG A 160 5.62 -15.92 12.04
N SER A 161 6.20 -16.12 13.22
CA SER A 161 5.90 -15.36 14.43
C SER A 161 6.46 -13.95 14.37
N ARG A 162 5.80 -13.03 15.09
CA ARG A 162 6.18 -11.62 15.21
C ARG A 162 6.63 -11.31 16.64
N LYS A 163 7.57 -10.39 16.80
CA LYS A 163 7.96 -9.82 18.09
C LYS A 163 8.18 -8.32 17.96
N THR A 164 7.46 -7.55 18.75
CA THR A 164 7.56 -6.09 18.83
C THR A 164 8.48 -5.69 19.98
N SER A 165 9.32 -4.69 19.76
CA SER A 165 10.18 -4.13 20.80
C SER A 165 9.38 -3.40 21.89
N ASP A 166 10.02 -3.20 23.03
CA ASP A 166 9.58 -2.18 23.99
C ASP A 166 9.61 -0.79 23.31
N PRO A 167 8.80 0.18 23.76
CA PRO A 167 8.95 1.58 23.36
C PRO A 167 10.37 2.08 23.61
N VAL A 168 10.93 2.81 22.65
CA VAL A 168 12.21 3.51 22.81
C VAL A 168 12.03 4.99 22.52
N ASP A 169 12.64 5.84 23.36
CA ASP A 169 12.73 7.28 23.11
C ASP A 169 13.64 7.53 21.91
N PHE A 170 13.03 7.87 20.80
CA PHE A 170 13.71 8.14 19.54
C PHE A 170 12.83 9.08 18.72
N PRO A 171 12.99 10.40 18.90
CA PRO A 171 12.21 11.38 18.16
C PRO A 171 12.45 11.24 16.65
N VAL A 172 11.36 11.21 15.89
CA VAL A 172 11.37 11.14 14.42
C VAL A 172 10.48 12.23 13.86
N ALA A 173 10.89 12.78 12.73
CA ALA A 173 10.05 13.64 11.90
C ALA A 173 9.42 12.84 10.74
N PHE A 174 8.37 13.39 10.15
CA PHE A 174 7.72 12.80 8.98
C PHE A 174 8.73 12.65 7.83
N ARG A 175 8.87 11.41 7.34
CA ARG A 175 9.80 10.96 6.29
C ARG A 175 11.28 11.00 6.67
N ASP A 176 11.59 10.97 7.96
CA ASP A 176 12.92 10.58 8.41
C ASP A 176 13.27 9.18 7.89
N GLU A 177 14.55 8.94 7.65
CA GLU A 177 15.05 7.62 7.29
C GLU A 177 15.84 7.02 8.45
N LEU A 178 15.35 5.90 8.96
CA LEU A 178 15.97 5.17 10.07
C LEU A 178 16.90 4.09 9.55
N ALA A 179 17.99 3.86 10.27
CA ALA A 179 18.85 2.70 10.13
C ALA A 179 18.53 1.71 11.26
N ILE A 180 17.69 0.72 10.95
CA ILE A 180 17.43 -0.40 11.86
C ILE A 180 18.54 -1.43 11.68
N THR A 181 19.47 -1.48 12.64
CA THR A 181 20.61 -2.40 12.59
C THR A 181 20.41 -3.54 13.58
N PHE A 182 20.44 -4.79 13.12
CA PHE A 182 20.17 -5.96 13.96
C PHE A 182 21.05 -7.15 13.60
N GLU A 183 21.42 -7.92 14.61
CA GLU A 183 22.18 -9.16 14.49
C GLU A 183 21.22 -10.35 14.61
N ALA A 184 21.17 -11.20 13.60
CA ALA A 184 20.24 -12.33 13.58
C ALA A 184 20.82 -13.57 12.90
N ARG A 185 20.22 -14.72 13.20
CA ARG A 185 20.45 -16.00 12.54
C ARG A 185 19.14 -16.78 12.42
N GLY A 186 19.13 -17.81 11.58
CA GLY A 186 17.93 -18.61 11.29
C GLY A 186 17.15 -18.04 10.11
N ALA A 187 15.83 -18.23 10.11
CA ALA A 187 14.97 -17.82 9.01
C ALA A 187 14.32 -16.46 9.29
N LEU A 188 14.69 -15.43 8.53
CA LEU A 188 14.09 -14.11 8.57
C LEU A 188 13.00 -13.99 7.50
N ALA A 189 11.86 -13.39 7.83
CA ALA A 189 10.89 -13.05 6.80
C ALA A 189 11.49 -11.99 5.87
N ALA A 190 11.18 -12.02 4.58
CA ALA A 190 11.71 -11.08 3.61
C ALA A 190 10.67 -10.68 2.56
N SER A 191 10.91 -9.56 1.88
CA SER A 191 10.22 -9.25 0.62
C SER A 191 10.73 -10.14 -0.52
N ALA A 192 9.93 -10.28 -1.58
CA ALA A 192 10.33 -10.96 -2.81
C ALA A 192 11.20 -10.08 -3.72
N ILE A 193 11.12 -8.75 -3.56
CA ILE A 193 11.78 -7.77 -4.44
C ILE A 193 12.88 -7.01 -3.69
N SER A 194 13.82 -6.44 -4.45
CA SER A 194 14.81 -5.52 -3.90
C SER A 194 14.30 -4.09 -4.09
N ALA A 195 13.83 -3.45 -3.01
CA ALA A 195 13.22 -2.12 -3.01
C ALA A 195 13.73 -1.20 -1.87
N PHE A 196 14.78 -1.60 -1.14
CA PHE A 196 15.28 -0.88 0.04
C PHE A 196 16.74 -0.44 -0.15
N PRO A 197 17.01 0.44 -1.13
CA PRO A 197 18.37 0.84 -1.48
C PRO A 197 19.12 1.47 -0.31
N GLY A 198 20.41 1.12 -0.20
CA GLY A 198 21.27 1.60 0.88
C GLY A 198 21.15 0.76 2.16
N SER A 199 20.58 -0.44 2.05
CA SER A 199 20.58 -1.45 3.09
C SER A 199 21.73 -2.43 2.89
N PHE A 200 22.28 -2.96 3.99
CA PHE A 200 23.50 -3.78 3.96
C PHE A 200 23.40 -5.01 4.86
N ALA A 201 24.15 -6.04 4.51
CA ALA A 201 24.35 -7.22 5.33
C ALA A 201 25.84 -7.53 5.49
N ARG A 202 26.25 -7.91 6.69
CA ARG A 202 27.63 -8.30 7.01
C ARG A 202 27.63 -9.45 8.01
N ALA A 203 28.29 -10.54 7.67
CA ALA A 203 28.47 -11.67 8.57
C ALA A 203 29.19 -11.24 9.86
N GLY A 204 28.76 -11.78 11.00
CA GLY A 204 29.28 -11.43 12.32
C GLY A 204 28.48 -10.35 13.06
N ASN A 205 29.06 -9.88 14.17
CA ASN A 205 28.41 -9.01 15.14
C ASN A 205 28.92 -7.56 14.97
N HIS A 206 28.14 -6.73 14.29
CA HIS A 206 28.53 -5.37 13.89
C HIS A 206 27.46 -4.33 14.20
N ALA A 207 26.47 -4.62 15.06
CA ALA A 207 25.34 -3.72 15.27
C ALA A 207 25.72 -2.32 15.79
N LEU A 208 26.85 -2.22 16.50
CA LEU A 208 27.33 -0.96 17.11
C LEU A 208 28.29 -0.16 16.22
N VAL A 209 28.57 -0.61 14.99
CA VAL A 209 29.42 0.13 14.04
C VAL A 209 28.70 1.39 13.58
N THR A 210 29.22 2.57 13.87
CA THR A 210 28.57 3.85 13.49
C THR A 210 28.88 4.31 12.07
N GLY A 211 30.06 3.98 11.55
CA GLY A 211 30.42 4.21 10.15
C GLY A 211 29.66 3.30 9.18
N ALA A 212 30.12 3.25 7.93
CA ALA A 212 29.60 2.28 6.96
C ALA A 212 29.68 0.86 7.53
N LEU A 213 28.58 0.10 7.45
CA LEU A 213 28.54 -1.27 7.98
C LEU A 213 29.63 -2.16 7.33
N GLY A 214 29.92 -1.91 6.04
CA GLY A 214 30.69 -2.80 5.18
C GLY A 214 29.85 -4.01 4.76
N GLY A 215 30.52 -5.05 4.24
CA GLY A 215 29.84 -6.25 3.76
C GLY A 215 29.24 -6.06 2.37
N THR A 216 28.06 -6.62 2.15
CA THR A 216 27.38 -6.63 0.85
C THR A 216 26.13 -5.77 0.87
N LEU A 217 25.85 -5.12 -0.26
CA LEU A 217 24.56 -4.48 -0.51
C LEU A 217 23.43 -5.52 -0.34
N PHE A 218 22.37 -5.15 0.36
CA PHE A 218 21.22 -5.99 0.65
C PHE A 218 19.96 -5.14 0.57
N ASP A 219 19.58 -4.75 -0.65
CA ASP A 219 18.50 -3.79 -0.90
C ASP A 219 17.09 -4.40 -0.77
N ARG A 220 16.90 -5.33 0.14
CA ARG A 220 15.66 -6.08 0.32
C ARG A 220 15.20 -6.00 1.76
N ALA A 221 13.90 -5.75 1.96
CA ALA A 221 13.32 -5.79 3.30
C ALA A 221 13.47 -7.19 3.90
N VAL A 222 13.98 -7.27 5.13
CA VAL A 222 14.22 -8.52 5.84
C VAL A 222 14.08 -8.31 7.34
N GLY A 223 13.38 -9.22 8.01
CA GLY A 223 13.17 -9.24 9.46
C GLY A 223 12.23 -8.13 9.96
N VAL A 224 12.50 -6.86 9.64
CA VAL A 224 11.76 -5.68 10.11
C VAL A 224 10.47 -5.51 9.31
N ALA A 225 9.33 -5.75 9.96
CA ALA A 225 8.01 -5.75 9.33
C ALA A 225 7.24 -4.43 9.54
N THR A 226 7.36 -3.80 10.71
CA THR A 226 6.62 -2.57 11.04
C THR A 226 7.47 -1.67 11.93
N VAL A 227 7.40 -0.36 11.72
CA VAL A 227 7.82 0.66 12.71
C VAL A 227 6.58 1.45 13.10
N ASP A 228 6.17 1.33 14.36
CA ASP A 228 5.09 2.13 14.92
C ASP A 228 5.68 3.35 15.62
N VAL A 229 5.06 4.52 15.42
CA VAL A 229 5.49 5.79 16.01
C VAL A 229 4.38 6.30 16.91
N GLU A 230 4.72 6.62 18.15
CA GLU A 230 3.81 7.24 19.09
C GLU A 230 3.81 8.76 18.93
N GLY A 231 2.63 9.26 18.61
CA GLY A 231 2.34 10.68 18.43
C GLY A 231 0.84 10.93 18.54
N PRO A 232 0.37 12.15 18.25
CA PRO A 232 -1.06 12.47 18.20
C PRO A 232 -1.81 11.49 17.29
N THR A 233 -2.90 10.89 17.78
CA THR A 233 -3.69 9.95 16.99
C THR A 233 -4.27 10.67 15.77
N GLY A 234 -4.10 10.08 14.58
CA GLY A 234 -4.53 10.66 13.31
C GLY A 234 -4.83 9.61 12.24
N ARG A 235 -5.00 10.08 11.00
CA ARG A 235 -5.18 9.23 9.82
C ARG A 235 -3.95 8.36 9.58
N ALA A 236 -4.16 7.10 9.23
CA ALA A 236 -3.11 6.20 8.79
C ALA A 236 -3.67 5.19 7.77
N PHE A 237 -3.06 5.18 6.58
CA PHE A 237 -3.48 4.35 5.47
C PHE A 237 -2.67 3.06 5.41
N VAL A 238 -3.30 1.97 4.99
CA VAL A 238 -2.61 0.77 4.52
C VAL A 238 -2.95 0.50 3.06
N ALA A 239 -1.92 0.39 2.23
CA ALA A 239 -2.03 0.00 0.83
C ALA A 239 -1.89 -1.52 0.70
N ILE A 240 -2.98 -2.21 0.38
CA ILE A 240 -3.06 -3.67 0.21
C ILE A 240 -3.00 -3.96 -1.27
N GLY A 241 -2.05 -4.79 -1.71
CA GLY A 241 -1.92 -5.08 -3.13
C GLY A 241 -0.90 -6.13 -3.49
N ASP A 242 -0.61 -6.21 -4.78
CA ASP A 242 0.33 -7.17 -5.34
C ASP A 242 1.71 -6.54 -5.62
N SER A 243 2.42 -6.99 -6.66
CA SER A 243 3.72 -6.45 -7.08
C SER A 243 3.64 -4.97 -7.46
N ILE A 244 2.49 -4.53 -7.98
CA ILE A 244 2.24 -3.13 -8.31
C ILE A 244 2.26 -2.29 -7.03
N THR A 245 1.59 -2.76 -5.97
CA THR A 245 1.60 -2.03 -4.69
C THR A 245 2.91 -2.18 -3.94
N GLU A 246 3.57 -3.34 -4.01
CA GLU A 246 4.90 -3.55 -3.41
C GLU A 246 5.95 -2.60 -4.03
N GLY A 247 5.70 -2.11 -5.25
CA GLY A 247 6.57 -1.16 -5.95
C GLY A 247 7.60 -1.83 -6.86
N TYR A 248 7.24 -2.98 -7.44
CA TYR A 248 8.07 -3.61 -8.45
C TYR A 248 8.05 -2.81 -9.76
N VAL A 249 9.24 -2.46 -10.22
CA VAL A 249 9.53 -1.88 -11.52
C VAL A 249 10.52 -2.80 -12.24
N ASP A 250 11.66 -3.08 -11.61
CA ASP A 250 12.72 -3.89 -12.21
C ASP A 250 13.57 -4.64 -11.16
N THR A 251 14.86 -4.87 -11.46
CA THR A 251 15.82 -5.53 -10.56
C THR A 251 16.38 -4.64 -9.44
N LYS A 252 16.24 -3.31 -9.54
CA LYS A 252 16.72 -2.31 -8.58
C LYS A 252 15.65 -1.27 -8.30
N ASN A 253 14.70 -1.65 -7.45
CA ASN A 253 13.59 -0.79 -7.09
C ASN A 253 13.95 0.15 -5.94
N ASP A 254 13.09 1.13 -5.73
CA ASP A 254 13.13 2.03 -4.60
C ASP A 254 11.72 2.19 -4.03
N THR A 255 11.52 1.77 -2.79
CA THR A 255 10.23 1.83 -2.10
C THR A 255 9.66 3.25 -2.07
N ARG A 256 10.50 4.28 -2.10
CA ARG A 256 10.09 5.69 -2.16
C ARG A 256 9.47 6.08 -3.51
N ASN A 257 9.65 5.26 -4.53
CA ASN A 257 9.04 5.41 -5.85
C ASN A 257 7.76 4.60 -6.03
N ALA A 258 7.39 3.73 -5.08
CA ALA A 258 6.11 3.05 -5.12
C ALA A 258 4.96 4.05 -4.91
N TRP A 259 3.81 3.80 -5.53
CA TRP A 259 2.65 4.70 -5.42
C TRP A 259 2.23 5.00 -3.96
N PRO A 260 2.28 4.07 -2.97
CA PRO A 260 1.90 4.40 -1.60
C PRO A 260 2.79 5.48 -0.98
N ALA A 261 4.11 5.38 -1.20
CA ALA A 261 5.09 6.34 -0.68
C ALA A 261 4.97 7.73 -1.33
N LYS A 262 4.50 7.78 -2.58
CA LYS A 262 4.21 9.06 -3.27
C LYS A 262 2.94 9.72 -2.74
N VAL A 263 1.86 8.94 -2.54
CA VAL A 263 0.61 9.42 -1.91
C VAL A 263 0.89 9.96 -0.51
N GLU A 264 1.66 9.22 0.29
CA GLU A 264 2.14 9.67 1.60
C GLU A 264 2.85 11.02 1.53
N ALA A 265 3.78 11.18 0.59
CA ALA A 265 4.54 12.41 0.40
C ALA A 265 3.65 13.61 0.02
N GLU A 266 2.66 13.38 -0.84
CA GLU A 266 1.76 14.42 -1.34
C GLU A 266 0.68 14.83 -0.33
N LEU A 267 0.20 13.89 0.48
CA LEU A 267 -0.82 14.13 1.50
C LEU A 267 -0.24 14.55 2.86
N GLY A 268 1.01 14.20 3.15
CA GLY A 268 1.59 14.43 4.48
C GLY A 268 0.98 13.54 5.57
N VAL A 269 0.42 12.38 5.19
CA VAL A 269 -0.16 11.38 6.10
C VAL A 269 0.47 10.00 5.86
N PRO A 270 0.60 9.14 6.88
CA PRO A 270 1.18 7.81 6.71
C PRO A 270 0.40 6.95 5.70
N VAL A 271 1.08 6.36 4.72
CA VAL A 271 0.52 5.34 3.80
C VAL A 271 1.45 4.13 3.77
N VAL A 272 1.21 3.19 4.67
CA VAL A 272 2.10 2.04 4.84
C VAL A 272 1.80 0.92 3.85
N ASN A 273 2.84 0.22 3.39
CA ASN A 273 2.76 -0.70 2.26
C ASN A 273 2.60 -2.16 2.70
N ALA A 274 1.46 -2.76 2.37
CA ALA A 274 1.17 -4.18 2.56
C ALA A 274 1.13 -4.97 1.23
N GLY A 275 1.77 -4.43 0.19
CA GLY A 275 1.88 -5.07 -1.12
C GLY A 275 2.78 -6.31 -1.11
N VAL A 276 2.40 -7.33 -1.88
CA VAL A 276 3.15 -8.58 -2.04
C VAL A 276 3.17 -9.03 -3.50
N SER A 277 4.35 -9.13 -4.10
CA SER A 277 4.50 -9.62 -5.46
C SER A 277 3.87 -10.98 -5.70
N GLY A 278 3.04 -11.06 -6.75
CA GLY A 278 2.33 -12.27 -7.18
C GLY A 278 1.05 -12.60 -6.38
N GLN A 279 0.70 -11.78 -5.39
CA GLN A 279 -0.49 -12.00 -4.55
C GLN A 279 -1.79 -11.82 -5.34
N GLY A 280 -2.74 -12.71 -5.11
CA GLY A 280 -4.15 -12.53 -5.43
C GLY A 280 -5.02 -12.45 -4.18
N PHE A 281 -6.35 -12.41 -4.35
CA PHE A 281 -7.27 -12.32 -3.21
C PHE A 281 -7.22 -13.53 -2.29
N TYR A 282 -6.93 -14.73 -2.83
CA TYR A 282 -6.82 -15.95 -2.03
C TYR A 282 -5.74 -15.83 -0.95
N ASP A 283 -4.51 -15.51 -1.37
CA ASP A 283 -3.36 -15.39 -0.46
C ASP A 283 -3.53 -14.20 0.49
N ALA A 284 -4.10 -13.10 0.00
CA ALA A 284 -4.39 -11.91 0.80
C ALA A 284 -5.40 -12.19 1.91
N LEU A 285 -6.48 -12.91 1.62
CA LEU A 285 -7.46 -13.30 2.64
C LEU A 285 -6.88 -14.25 3.68
N ALA A 286 -6.12 -15.25 3.24
CA ALA A 286 -5.58 -16.29 4.11
C ALA A 286 -4.70 -15.71 5.22
N LEU A 287 -4.09 -14.54 4.97
CA LEU A 287 -3.03 -13.98 5.80
C LEU A 287 -3.32 -12.54 6.23
N LEU A 288 -4.55 -12.07 5.97
CA LEU A 288 -5.04 -10.73 6.32
C LEU A 288 -4.83 -10.42 7.81
N ASP A 289 -5.13 -11.37 8.69
CA ASP A 289 -5.02 -11.23 10.15
C ASP A 289 -3.58 -10.97 10.58
N GLY A 290 -2.65 -11.72 10.01
CA GLY A 290 -1.25 -11.70 10.40
C GLY A 290 -0.46 -10.56 9.78
N GLU A 291 -1.05 -9.76 8.90
CA GLU A 291 -0.35 -8.72 8.14
C GLU A 291 -1.03 -7.36 8.26
N VAL A 292 -2.27 -7.24 7.78
CA VAL A 292 -3.01 -5.98 7.75
C VAL A 292 -3.71 -5.74 9.07
N LEU A 293 -4.50 -6.70 9.57
CA LEU A 293 -5.27 -6.52 10.81
C LEU A 293 -4.39 -6.63 12.07
N ALA A 294 -3.11 -6.99 11.91
CA ALA A 294 -2.11 -6.88 12.97
C ALA A 294 -1.66 -5.42 13.21
N LEU A 295 -1.88 -4.52 12.24
CA LEU A 295 -1.56 -3.10 12.38
C LEU A 295 -2.55 -2.42 13.34
N ARG A 296 -2.07 -1.43 14.09
CA ARG A 296 -2.88 -0.69 15.06
C ARG A 296 -3.11 0.73 14.60
N GLY A 297 -4.35 1.20 14.76
CA GLY A 297 -4.71 2.58 14.43
C GLY A 297 -4.67 2.91 12.95
N ILE A 298 -4.77 1.92 12.05
CA ILE A 298 -5.13 2.19 10.66
C ILE A 298 -6.55 2.76 10.62
N THR A 299 -6.78 3.72 9.75
CA THR A 299 -8.10 4.36 9.55
C THR A 299 -8.68 4.04 8.19
N ASP A 300 -7.81 3.77 7.22
CA ASP A 300 -8.17 3.60 5.82
C ASP A 300 -7.37 2.46 5.19
N CYS A 301 -8.04 1.66 4.36
CA CYS A 301 -7.46 0.54 3.64
C CYS A 301 -7.72 0.69 2.14
N ILE A 302 -6.66 0.82 1.36
CA ILE A 302 -6.72 0.93 -0.11
C ILE A 302 -6.38 -0.42 -0.71
N VAL A 303 -7.28 -1.00 -1.49
CA VAL A 303 -7.14 -2.34 -2.08
C VAL A 303 -6.95 -2.24 -3.59
N LEU A 304 -5.77 -2.61 -4.07
CA LEU A 304 -5.45 -2.84 -5.48
C LEU A 304 -4.97 -4.30 -5.63
N LEU A 305 -5.92 -5.21 -5.84
CA LEU A 305 -5.68 -6.65 -6.01
C LEU A 305 -6.58 -7.21 -7.10
N GLY A 306 -6.12 -8.29 -7.74
CA GLY A 306 -6.89 -9.04 -8.74
C GLY A 306 -6.10 -9.35 -10.01
N THR A 307 -5.01 -8.64 -10.29
CA THR A 307 -4.25 -8.83 -11.55
C THR A 307 -3.67 -10.24 -11.69
N ASN A 308 -3.33 -10.89 -10.57
CA ASN A 308 -2.76 -12.24 -10.51
C ASN A 308 -3.83 -13.34 -10.44
N ASP A 309 -5.09 -12.99 -10.21
CA ASP A 309 -6.23 -13.91 -10.18
C ASP A 309 -6.75 -14.20 -11.60
N LEU A 310 -6.49 -13.31 -12.56
CA LEU A 310 -6.98 -13.40 -13.95
C LEU A 310 -6.42 -14.63 -14.70
N GLY A 311 -7.29 -15.26 -15.49
CA GLY A 311 -6.96 -16.08 -16.64
C GLY A 311 -7.00 -17.60 -16.47
N ASP A 312 -6.80 -18.16 -15.27
CA ASP A 312 -6.79 -19.63 -15.11
C ASP A 312 -7.16 -20.15 -13.71
N LYS A 313 -7.13 -19.32 -12.65
CA LYS A 313 -7.30 -19.82 -11.27
C LYS A 313 -8.72 -19.72 -10.74
N ASP A 314 -9.48 -18.72 -11.15
CA ASP A 314 -10.78 -18.41 -10.58
C ASP A 314 -11.70 -17.79 -11.63
N SER A 315 -13.00 -18.11 -11.55
CA SER A 315 -14.00 -17.34 -12.30
C SER A 315 -14.08 -15.92 -11.75
N LEU A 316 -14.54 -14.97 -12.57
CA LEU A 316 -14.79 -13.60 -12.11
C LEU A 316 -15.63 -13.56 -10.82
N SER A 317 -16.64 -14.43 -10.74
CA SER A 317 -17.49 -14.55 -9.55
C SER A 317 -16.73 -14.94 -8.28
N VAL A 318 -15.66 -15.74 -8.39
CA VAL A 318 -14.81 -16.11 -7.25
C VAL A 318 -13.91 -14.93 -6.86
N ILE A 319 -13.36 -14.19 -7.83
CA ILE A 319 -12.59 -12.97 -7.56
C ILE A 319 -13.47 -11.96 -6.80
N GLN A 320 -14.69 -11.69 -7.29
CA GLN A 320 -15.66 -10.80 -6.66
C GLN A 320 -16.05 -11.27 -5.26
N ALA A 321 -16.34 -12.57 -5.07
CA ALA A 321 -16.70 -13.13 -3.77
C ALA A 321 -15.57 -12.98 -2.74
N ARG A 322 -14.32 -13.20 -3.14
CA ARG A 322 -13.16 -13.01 -2.26
C ARG A 322 -12.90 -11.54 -1.96
N MET A 323 -13.02 -10.65 -2.95
CA MET A 323 -12.93 -9.21 -2.72
C MET A 323 -13.99 -8.78 -1.69
N ASN A 324 -15.25 -9.14 -1.87
CA ASN A 324 -16.33 -8.81 -0.92
C ASN A 324 -16.07 -9.36 0.48
N THR A 325 -15.52 -10.59 0.57
CA THR A 325 -15.12 -11.17 1.86
C THR A 325 -14.02 -10.33 2.52
N MET A 326 -13.01 -9.89 1.77
CA MET A 326 -11.92 -9.07 2.30
C MET A 326 -12.45 -7.73 2.80
N LEU A 327 -13.27 -7.05 2.00
CA LEU A 327 -13.85 -5.75 2.35
C LEU A 327 -14.73 -5.86 3.60
N GLY A 328 -15.55 -6.90 3.70
CA GLY A 328 -16.37 -7.15 4.90
C GLY A 328 -15.53 -7.40 6.17
N ARG A 329 -14.34 -8.02 6.03
CA ARG A 329 -13.40 -8.20 7.14
C ARG A 329 -12.64 -6.92 7.52
N LEU A 330 -12.41 -6.02 6.57
CA LEU A 330 -11.70 -4.76 6.78
C LEU A 330 -12.60 -3.67 7.37
N ALA A 331 -13.89 -3.64 7.00
CA ALA A 331 -14.85 -2.60 7.37
C ALA A 331 -14.92 -2.27 8.88
N PRO A 332 -14.76 -3.23 9.83
CA PRO A 332 -14.74 -2.90 11.26
C PRO A 332 -13.49 -2.12 11.72
N PHE A 333 -12.42 -2.10 10.91
CA PHE A 333 -11.10 -1.56 11.28
C PHE A 333 -10.73 -0.30 10.49
N CYS A 334 -11.20 -0.18 9.25
CA CYS A 334 -10.85 0.93 8.37
C CYS A 334 -11.96 1.21 7.36
N ARG A 335 -12.04 2.48 6.92
CA ARG A 335 -12.73 2.84 5.68
C ARG A 335 -12.04 2.13 4.52
N THR A 336 -12.81 1.52 3.64
CA THR A 336 -12.25 0.74 2.53
C THR A 336 -12.33 1.54 1.24
N TRP A 337 -11.28 1.44 0.43
CA TRP A 337 -11.15 2.02 -0.89
C TRP A 337 -10.72 0.91 -1.83
N VAL A 338 -11.31 0.84 -3.02
CA VAL A 338 -10.97 -0.18 -4.03
C VAL A 338 -10.51 0.50 -5.30
N SER A 339 -9.48 -0.07 -5.94
CA SER A 339 -9.02 0.40 -7.23
C SER A 339 -9.48 -0.52 -8.36
N THR A 340 -9.80 0.07 -9.52
CA THR A 340 -9.82 -0.70 -10.78
C THR A 340 -8.46 -1.32 -11.05
N LEU A 341 -8.43 -2.47 -11.74
CA LEU A 341 -7.18 -3.04 -12.26
C LEU A 341 -6.61 -2.16 -13.37
N LEU A 342 -5.29 -2.01 -13.37
CA LEU A 342 -4.56 -1.29 -14.42
C LEU A 342 -4.68 -1.98 -15.79
N PRO A 343 -4.25 -1.33 -16.89
CA PRO A 343 -3.98 -2.02 -18.14
C PRO A 343 -3.04 -3.22 -17.94
N LYS A 344 -3.13 -4.20 -18.83
CA LYS A 344 -2.29 -5.40 -18.79
C LYS A 344 -2.13 -5.88 -20.22
N GLU A 345 -0.94 -5.76 -20.75
CA GLU A 345 -0.60 -5.93 -22.17
C GLU A 345 -0.19 -7.36 -22.50
N LYS A 346 0.07 -8.18 -21.48
CA LYS A 346 0.46 -9.59 -21.63
C LYS A 346 -0.08 -10.46 -20.50
N SER A 347 0.01 -11.77 -20.71
CA SER A 347 -0.20 -12.78 -19.67
C SER A 347 0.90 -13.83 -19.74
N ASN A 348 1.48 -14.14 -18.58
CA ASN A 348 2.57 -15.13 -18.48
C ASN A 348 2.05 -16.55 -18.21
N TYR A 349 0.82 -16.69 -17.69
CA TYR A 349 0.34 -17.94 -17.09
C TYR A 349 -1.05 -18.38 -17.57
N ALA A 350 -1.69 -17.59 -18.44
CA ALA A 350 -3.05 -17.84 -18.91
C ALA A 350 -3.27 -17.27 -20.32
N PRO A 351 -4.26 -17.77 -21.08
CA PRO A 351 -4.62 -17.20 -22.37
C PRO A 351 -4.95 -15.70 -22.24
N TYR A 352 -4.23 -14.86 -22.99
CA TYR A 352 -4.32 -13.41 -22.83
C TYR A 352 -5.71 -12.84 -23.15
N GLU A 353 -6.44 -13.43 -24.10
CA GLU A 353 -7.83 -13.04 -24.40
C GLU A 353 -8.76 -13.23 -23.19
N VAL A 354 -8.60 -14.30 -22.41
CA VAL A 354 -9.39 -14.53 -21.19
C VAL A 354 -9.07 -13.45 -20.14
N VAL A 355 -7.78 -13.14 -19.97
CA VAL A 355 -7.32 -12.08 -19.06
C VAL A 355 -7.92 -10.73 -19.44
N LYS A 356 -7.93 -10.37 -20.73
CA LYS A 356 -8.54 -9.12 -21.21
C LYS A 356 -10.02 -9.05 -20.86
N THR A 357 -10.78 -10.11 -21.14
CA THR A 357 -12.22 -10.16 -20.85
C THR A 357 -12.48 -10.02 -19.36
N GLN A 358 -11.87 -10.86 -18.52
CA GLN A 358 -12.10 -10.85 -17.08
C GLN A 358 -11.70 -9.51 -16.42
N ARG A 359 -10.60 -8.90 -16.87
CA ARG A 359 -10.16 -7.59 -16.39
C ARG A 359 -11.22 -6.51 -16.67
N LEU A 360 -11.75 -6.47 -17.88
CA LEU A 360 -12.81 -5.51 -18.26
C LEU A 360 -14.09 -5.74 -17.48
N GLU A 361 -14.50 -7.00 -17.33
CA GLU A 361 -15.70 -7.34 -16.56
C GLU A 361 -15.55 -6.95 -15.09
N LEU A 362 -14.39 -7.20 -14.48
CA LEU A 362 -14.13 -6.79 -13.09
C LEU A 362 -14.15 -5.27 -12.94
N ASN A 363 -13.45 -4.53 -13.82
CA ASN A 363 -13.45 -3.06 -13.77
C ASN A 363 -14.84 -2.47 -14.03
N THR A 364 -15.61 -3.06 -14.93
CA THR A 364 -17.01 -2.65 -15.19
C THR A 364 -17.88 -2.86 -13.95
N TRP A 365 -17.73 -4.02 -13.29
CA TRP A 365 -18.45 -4.31 -12.05
C TRP A 365 -18.06 -3.36 -10.92
N LEU A 366 -16.77 -3.03 -10.77
CA LEU A 366 -16.29 -2.04 -9.79
C LEU A 366 -16.90 -0.65 -10.05
N ARG A 367 -16.88 -0.17 -11.30
CA ARG A 367 -17.50 1.10 -11.70
C ARG A 367 -19.02 1.14 -11.51
N GLY A 368 -19.68 -0.01 -11.60
CA GLY A 368 -21.11 -0.16 -11.32
C GLY A 368 -21.47 -0.16 -9.82
N GLY A 369 -20.52 0.09 -8.92
CA GLY A 369 -20.71 0.06 -7.47
C GLY A 369 -20.71 -1.35 -6.87
N GLY A 370 -20.27 -2.36 -7.63
CA GLY A 370 -20.39 -3.77 -7.27
C GLY A 370 -19.70 -4.17 -5.96
N ALA A 371 -18.66 -3.45 -5.56
CA ALA A 371 -17.96 -3.70 -4.30
C ALA A 371 -18.65 -3.07 -3.09
N GLY A 372 -19.33 -1.92 -3.25
CA GLY A 372 -19.89 -1.10 -2.17
C GLY A 372 -19.00 0.06 -1.66
N PRO A 373 -17.66 -0.09 -1.47
CA PRO A 373 -16.77 1.00 -1.10
C PRO A 373 -16.51 2.02 -2.19
N GLU A 374 -15.78 3.07 -1.82
CA GLU A 374 -15.31 4.14 -2.70
C GLU A 374 -14.28 3.63 -3.70
N LEU A 375 -14.42 4.11 -4.94
CA LEU A 375 -13.65 3.65 -6.09
C LEU A 375 -12.55 4.65 -6.44
N ILE A 376 -11.34 4.13 -6.64
CA ILE A 376 -10.23 4.84 -7.26
C ILE A 376 -10.02 4.27 -8.66
N ASP A 377 -10.41 5.01 -9.71
CA ASP A 377 -10.33 4.51 -11.09
C ASP A 377 -8.93 4.70 -11.69
N LEU A 378 -7.98 3.90 -11.22
CA LEU A 378 -6.60 3.94 -11.72
C LEU A 378 -6.48 3.52 -13.19
N GLU A 379 -7.40 2.73 -13.74
CA GLU A 379 -7.39 2.40 -15.16
C GLU A 379 -7.64 3.66 -16.00
N ALA A 380 -8.55 4.54 -15.58
CA ALA A 380 -8.89 5.75 -16.33
C ALA A 380 -7.69 6.69 -16.55
N VAL A 381 -6.77 6.76 -15.58
CA VAL A 381 -5.58 7.64 -15.65
C VAL A 381 -4.34 6.94 -16.23
N THR A 382 -4.35 5.61 -16.37
CA THR A 382 -3.19 4.86 -16.87
C THR A 382 -3.38 4.27 -18.26
N ARG A 383 -4.61 4.10 -18.74
CA ARG A 383 -4.90 3.47 -20.04
C ARG A 383 -4.74 4.43 -21.23
N GLN A 384 -4.44 3.88 -22.40
CA GLN A 384 -4.60 4.64 -23.64
C GLN A 384 -6.09 4.89 -23.94
N PRO A 385 -6.47 6.09 -24.43
CA PRO A 385 -7.85 6.38 -24.84
C PRO A 385 -8.35 5.45 -25.96
N ALA A 386 -7.48 5.12 -26.91
CA ALA A 386 -7.81 4.30 -28.09
C ALA A 386 -7.78 2.79 -27.83
N ASN A 387 -7.07 2.33 -26.78
CA ASN A 387 -6.99 0.92 -26.42
C ASN A 387 -6.81 0.75 -24.92
N VAL A 388 -7.89 0.35 -24.24
CA VAL A 388 -7.94 0.23 -22.77
C VAL A 388 -7.00 -0.84 -22.21
N HIS A 389 -6.50 -1.74 -23.07
CA HIS A 389 -5.59 -2.81 -22.65
C HIS A 389 -4.12 -2.36 -22.58
N LEU A 390 -3.80 -1.21 -23.16
CA LEU A 390 -2.46 -0.64 -23.19
C LEU A 390 -2.32 0.48 -22.18
N PHE A 391 -1.14 0.58 -21.58
CA PHE A 391 -0.76 1.74 -20.79
C PHE A 391 -0.51 2.95 -21.70
N LEU A 392 -0.73 4.15 -21.18
CA LEU A 392 -0.15 5.36 -21.77
C LEU A 392 1.37 5.19 -21.90
N ASP A 393 1.91 5.67 -23.03
CA ASP A 393 3.32 5.52 -23.36
C ASP A 393 4.22 5.99 -22.20
N GLY A 394 5.15 5.13 -21.78
CA GLY A 394 6.11 5.41 -20.71
C GLY A 394 5.59 5.15 -19.29
N LEU A 395 4.33 4.75 -19.10
CA LEU A 395 3.79 4.42 -17.76
C LEU A 395 4.04 2.98 -17.32
N GLU A 396 4.62 2.13 -18.17
CA GLU A 396 4.89 0.72 -17.88
C GLU A 396 6.33 0.33 -18.25
N VAL A 397 6.77 -0.86 -17.80
CA VAL A 397 8.12 -1.39 -18.09
C VAL A 397 8.16 -2.81 -18.68
N ASP A 398 7.07 -3.57 -18.59
CA ASP A 398 7.01 -4.95 -19.05
C ASP A 398 5.63 -5.45 -19.53
N GLY A 399 4.65 -4.57 -19.67
CA GLY A 399 3.26 -4.83 -20.04
C GLY A 399 2.38 -5.18 -18.84
N ILE A 400 2.89 -5.11 -17.61
CA ILE A 400 2.14 -5.40 -16.38
C ILE A 400 2.43 -4.35 -15.30
N HIS A 401 3.71 -4.05 -15.09
CA HIS A 401 4.16 -3.24 -13.97
C HIS A 401 4.32 -1.77 -14.37
N PRO A 402 3.87 -0.82 -13.52
CA PRO A 402 4.10 0.59 -13.77
C PRO A 402 5.58 0.96 -13.75
N SER A 403 5.95 1.94 -14.57
CA SER A 403 7.23 2.63 -14.44
C SER A 403 7.22 3.56 -13.21
N VAL A 404 8.34 4.21 -12.91
CA VAL A 404 8.39 5.26 -11.86
C VAL A 404 7.38 6.38 -12.17
N GLU A 405 7.20 6.71 -13.45
CA GLU A 405 6.21 7.69 -13.90
C GLU A 405 4.78 7.13 -13.79
N GLY A 406 4.58 5.85 -14.11
CA GLY A 406 3.30 5.17 -13.87
C GLY A 406 2.88 5.21 -12.41
N HIS A 407 3.80 4.92 -11.48
CA HIS A 407 3.55 5.06 -10.04
C HIS A 407 3.23 6.49 -9.62
N ARG A 408 3.83 7.51 -10.27
CA ARG A 408 3.52 8.92 -10.02
C ARG A 408 2.09 9.25 -10.47
N VAL A 409 1.70 8.85 -11.68
CA VAL A 409 0.32 9.05 -12.18
C VAL A 409 -0.71 8.34 -11.30
N MET A 410 -0.42 7.13 -10.84
CA MET A 410 -1.28 6.44 -9.89
C MET A 410 -1.41 7.20 -8.56
N ALA A 411 -0.30 7.72 -8.04
CA ALA A 411 -0.29 8.46 -6.79
C ALA A 411 -1.10 9.76 -6.88
N ASP A 412 -0.94 10.53 -7.96
CA ASP A 412 -1.72 11.75 -8.20
C ASP A 412 -3.23 11.48 -8.11
N GLU A 413 -3.69 10.39 -8.73
CA GLU A 413 -5.11 10.03 -8.74
C GLU A 413 -5.62 9.56 -7.38
N VAL A 414 -4.84 8.71 -6.68
CA VAL A 414 -5.18 8.32 -5.29
C VAL A 414 -5.24 9.56 -4.39
N THR A 415 -4.24 10.43 -4.45
CA THR A 415 -4.18 11.69 -3.69
C THR A 415 -5.41 12.56 -3.98
N ARG A 416 -5.77 12.71 -5.25
CA ARG A 416 -6.94 13.49 -5.69
C ARG A 416 -8.23 12.95 -5.07
N VAL A 417 -8.51 11.65 -5.23
CA VAL A 417 -9.71 11.00 -4.69
C VAL A 417 -9.76 11.09 -3.16
N LEU A 418 -8.65 10.83 -2.48
CA LEU A 418 -8.60 10.89 -1.00
C LEU A 418 -8.80 12.31 -0.44
N ARG A 419 -8.45 13.37 -1.19
CA ARG A 419 -8.77 14.76 -0.81
C ARG A 419 -10.24 15.07 -1.04
N GLU A 420 -10.77 14.72 -2.21
CA GLU A 420 -12.15 15.05 -2.59
C GLU A 420 -13.20 14.27 -1.78
N GLU A 421 -12.97 12.97 -1.58
CA GLU A 421 -13.94 12.05 -0.99
C GLU A 421 -13.52 11.60 0.42
N GLY A 422 -12.23 11.62 0.71
CA GLY A 422 -11.65 11.10 1.96
C GLY A 422 -11.64 12.10 3.11
N GLY A 423 -11.98 13.36 2.88
CA GLY A 423 -11.98 14.42 3.91
C GLY A 423 -10.58 14.69 4.48
N LEU A 424 -9.59 14.86 3.60
CA LEU A 424 -8.21 15.26 3.93
C LEU A 424 -7.95 16.74 3.71
#